data_AF-A0A4Q5VKH0-F1
#
_entry.id   AF-A0A4Q5VKH0-F1
#
_cell.length_a   1.000
_cell.length_b   1.000
_cell.length_c   1.000
_cell.angle_alpha   90.00
_cell.angle_beta   90.00
_cell.angle_gamma   90.00
#
_symmetry.space_group_name_H-M   'P 1'
#
loop_
_entity.id
_entity.type
_entity.pdbx_description
1 polymer ?
#
loop_
_entity_poly.entity_id
_entity_poly.type
_entity_poly.pdbx_seq_one_letter_code
_entity_poly.pdbx_strand_id
1 'polypeptide(L)'
;MRNLQQWLDEYSESHRNMTNKRIHWLCVPAILFSIVGFSWHLSTVMTIVLIALTLLFYARLSLPLLMAMSVLMLLMVLLIHWLPVGSGFFVGLFVVAWIGQFYGHKVEGKKPSFFKDLQFLLIGPA
;
A
#
# COMPACT_ATOMS: atom_id res chain seq x y z
N MET A 1 -2.35 19.98 -7.68
CA MET A 1 -2.26 18.68 -6.99
C MET A 1 -3.51 18.53 -6.14
N ARG A 2 -4.14 17.34 -6.11
CA ARG A 2 -5.26 17.10 -5.19
C ARG A 2 -4.72 17.13 -3.75
N ASN A 3 -5.43 17.78 -2.83
CA ASN A 3 -5.09 17.73 -1.42
C ASN A 3 -5.58 16.41 -0.79
N LEU A 4 -5.16 16.12 0.44
CA LEU A 4 -5.53 14.87 1.13
C LEU A 4 -7.05 14.66 1.23
N GLN A 5 -7.82 15.71 1.54
CA GLN A 5 -9.26 15.59 1.68
C GLN A 5 -9.93 15.19 0.36
N GLN A 6 -9.52 15.79 -0.76
CA GLN A 6 -10.04 15.45 -2.09
C GLN A 6 -9.76 13.99 -2.44
N TRP A 7 -8.59 13.47 -2.08
CA TRP A 7 -8.27 12.06 -2.27
C TRP A 7 -9.16 11.15 -1.44
N LEU A 8 -9.37 11.47 -0.16
CA LEU A 8 -10.19 10.68 0.76
C LEU A 8 -11.67 10.69 0.36
N ASP A 9 -12.19 11.84 -0.07
CA ASP A 9 -13.57 11.99 -0.51
C ASP A 9 -13.85 11.08 -1.72
N GLU A 10 -13.02 11.16 -2.77
CA GLU A 10 -13.16 10.31 -3.96
C GLU A 10 -12.94 8.82 -3.65
N TYR A 11 -12.01 8.50 -2.75
CA TYR A 11 -11.79 7.13 -2.31
C TYR A 11 -13.02 6.57 -1.60
N SER A 12 -13.64 7.36 -0.73
CA SER A 12 -14.81 6.97 0.07
C SER A 12 -16.05 6.66 -0.79
N GLU A 13 -16.15 7.23 -1.99
CA GLU A 13 -17.23 6.91 -2.92
C GLU A 13 -17.23 5.44 -3.33
N SER A 14 -16.04 4.83 -3.40
CA SER A 14 -15.82 3.47 -3.89
C SER A 14 -15.53 2.45 -2.77
N HIS A 15 -15.56 2.87 -1.51
CA HIS A 15 -15.26 2.04 -0.35
C HIS A 15 -16.23 2.35 0.80
N ARG A 16 -17.49 1.91 0.67
CA ARG A 16 -18.52 2.08 1.70
C ARG A 16 -18.81 0.78 2.45
N ASN A 17 -18.62 -0.38 1.81
CA ASN A 17 -18.91 -1.67 2.42
C ASN A 17 -17.87 -1.99 3.52
N MET A 18 -18.33 -2.31 4.73
CA MET A 18 -17.46 -2.62 5.87
C MET A 18 -16.57 -3.84 5.62
N THR A 19 -17.07 -4.85 4.92
CA THR A 19 -16.29 -6.04 4.54
C THR A 19 -15.15 -5.65 3.61
N ASN A 20 -15.43 -4.84 2.59
CA ASN A 20 -14.41 -4.34 1.67
C ASN A 20 -13.35 -3.52 2.42
N LYS A 21 -13.76 -2.60 3.31
CA LYS A 21 -12.84 -1.81 4.14
C LYS A 21 -11.92 -2.67 5.00
N ARG A 22 -12.44 -3.72 5.66
CA ARG A 22 -11.64 -4.63 6.49
C ARG A 22 -10.63 -5.41 5.66
N ILE A 23 -11.06 -5.92 4.50
CA ILE A 23 -10.17 -6.59 3.55
C ILE A 23 -9.07 -5.62 3.10
N HIS A 24 -9.42 -4.38 2.78
CA HIS A 24 -8.46 -3.36 2.40
C HIS A 24 -7.44 -3.06 3.49
N TRP A 25 -7.91 -2.88 4.72
CA TRP A 25 -7.07 -2.60 5.87
C TRP A 25 -6.01 -3.69 6.11
N LEU A 26 -6.31 -4.95 5.80
CA LEU A 26 -5.35 -6.06 5.88
C LEU A 26 -4.48 -6.18 4.62
N CYS A 27 -5.10 -6.18 3.43
CA CYS A 27 -4.41 -6.49 2.19
C CYS A 27 -3.51 -5.35 1.71
N VAL A 28 -3.85 -4.07 1.93
CA VAL A 28 -3.02 -2.94 1.47
C VAL A 28 -1.64 -2.95 2.15
N PRO A 29 -1.53 -3.04 3.50
CA PRO A 29 -0.22 -3.17 4.15
C PRO A 29 0.54 -4.44 3.72
N ALA A 30 -0.17 -5.56 3.50
CA ALA A 30 0.45 -6.81 3.04
C ALA A 30 1.03 -6.68 1.62
N ILE A 31 0.31 -6.02 0.71
CA ILE A 31 0.79 -5.71 -0.64
C ILE A 31 2.02 -4.80 -0.55
N LEU A 32 1.97 -3.73 0.23
CA LEU A 32 3.11 -2.83 0.42
C LEU A 32 4.34 -3.58 0.96
N PHE A 33 4.17 -4.36 2.02
CA PHE A 33 5.22 -5.19 2.60
C PHE A 33 5.83 -6.15 1.57
N SER A 34 4.98 -6.80 0.76
CA SER A 34 5.44 -7.71 -0.28
C SER A 34 6.25 -7.02 -1.39
N ILE A 35 5.87 -5.80 -1.80
CA ILE A 35 6.60 -5.01 -2.79
C ILE A 35 7.97 -4.61 -2.24
N VAL A 36 8.01 -4.09 -1.00
CA VAL A 36 9.27 -3.68 -0.35
C VAL A 36 10.19 -4.89 -0.16
N GLY A 37 9.66 -6.02 0.31
CA GLY A 37 10.42 -7.25 0.52
C GLY A 37 10.96 -7.85 -0.77
N PHE A 38 10.13 -7.93 -1.81
CA PHE A 38 10.57 -8.39 -3.12
C PHE A 38 11.65 -7.48 -3.72
N SER A 39 11.45 -6.15 -3.66
CA SER A 39 12.42 -5.16 -4.10
C SER A 39 13.74 -5.28 -3.32
N TRP A 40 13.69 -5.54 -2.01
CA TRP A 40 14.86 -5.68 -1.16
C TRP A 40 15.75 -6.84 -1.62
N HIS A 41 15.15 -7.98 -1.99
CA HIS A 41 15.86 -9.13 -2.54
C HIS A 41 16.45 -8.88 -3.93
N LEU A 42 15.86 -7.98 -4.73
CA LEU A 42 16.39 -7.61 -6.03
C LEU A 42 17.55 -6.61 -5.92
N SER A 43 17.35 -5.55 -5.14
CA SER A 43 18.34 -4.51 -4.89
C SER A 43 17.95 -3.65 -3.70
N THR A 44 18.80 -3.64 -2.67
CA THR A 44 18.65 -2.75 -1.51
C THR A 44 18.65 -1.28 -1.92
N VAL A 45 19.51 -0.89 -2.87
CA VAL A 45 19.60 0.50 -3.35
C VAL A 45 18.31 0.92 -4.05
N MET A 46 17.78 0.08 -4.95
CA MET A 46 16.50 0.33 -5.62
C MET A 46 15.37 0.52 -4.60
N THR A 47 15.34 -0.33 -3.56
CA THR A 47 14.33 -0.27 -2.50
C THR A 47 14.40 1.06 -1.74
N ILE A 48 15.60 1.51 -1.38
CA ILE A 48 15.81 2.79 -0.70
C ILE A 48 15.34 3.96 -1.59
N VAL A 49 15.65 3.94 -2.89
CA VAL A 49 15.18 4.98 -3.82
C VAL A 49 13.65 4.98 -3.91
N LEU A 50 13.01 3.81 -4.04
CA LEU A 50 11.55 3.71 -4.08
C LEU A 50 10.91 4.24 -2.80
N ILE A 51 11.43 3.85 -1.63
CA ILE A 51 10.96 4.37 -0.33
C ILE A 51 11.13 5.90 -0.29
N ALA A 52 12.27 6.44 -0.69
CA ALA A 52 12.51 7.88 -0.68
C ALA A 52 11.51 8.63 -1.58
N LEU A 53 11.24 8.12 -2.78
CA LEU A 53 10.24 8.70 -3.70
C LEU A 53 8.82 8.63 -3.11
N THR A 54 8.46 7.53 -2.47
CA THR A 54 7.18 7.39 -1.77
C THR A 54 7.05 8.35 -0.59
N LEU A 55 8.10 8.54 0.21
CA LEU A 55 8.10 9.51 1.31
C LEU A 55 8.04 10.95 0.80
N LEU A 56 8.71 11.28 -0.31
CA LEU A 56 8.57 12.59 -0.96
C LEU A 56 7.14 12.87 -1.41
N PHE A 57 6.42 11.85 -1.90
CA PHE A 57 4.99 11.97 -2.20
C PHE A 57 4.17 12.30 -0.93
N TYR A 58 4.39 11.58 0.17
CA TYR A 58 3.69 11.87 1.43
C TYR A 58 4.05 13.21 2.06
N ALA A 59 5.30 13.65 1.91
CA ALA A 59 5.75 14.97 2.36
C ALA A 59 4.98 16.11 1.68
N ARG A 60 4.54 15.92 0.42
CA ARG A 60 3.70 16.87 -0.31
C ARG A 60 2.22 16.84 0.09
N LEU A 61 1.77 15.78 0.76
CA LEU A 61 0.38 15.64 1.21
C LEU A 61 0.18 16.20 2.61
N SER A 62 0.93 15.71 3.60
CA SER A 62 0.87 16.21 4.98
C SER A 62 2.03 15.69 5.84
N LEU A 63 2.49 16.48 6.81
CA LEU A 63 3.54 16.07 7.75
C LEU A 63 3.13 14.85 8.62
N PRO A 64 1.90 14.75 9.16
CA PRO A 64 1.49 13.57 9.91
C PRO A 64 1.55 12.28 9.10
N LEU A 65 1.14 12.33 7.82
CA LEU A 65 1.16 11.16 6.94
C LEU A 65 2.60 10.76 6.58
N LEU A 66 3.48 11.74 6.33
CA LEU A 66 4.91 11.50 6.15
C LEU A 66 5.51 10.75 7.34
N MET A 67 5.23 11.21 8.57
CA MET A 67 5.75 10.58 9.79
C MET A 67 5.22 9.15 9.96
N ALA A 68 3.90 8.96 9.81
CA ALA A 68 3.28 7.64 9.92
C ALA A 68 3.85 6.65 8.89
N MET A 69 3.97 7.07 7.64
CA MET A 69 4.51 6.23 6.56
C MET A 69 6.01 5.98 6.71
N SER A 70 6.78 6.94 7.25
CA SER A 70 8.21 6.74 7.53
C SER A 70 8.43 5.67 8.60
N VAL A 71 7.65 5.72 9.69
CA VAL A 71 7.71 4.70 10.75
C VAL A 71 7.28 3.34 10.21
N LEU A 72 6.19 3.27 9.45
CA LEU A 72 5.72 2.03 8.84
C LEU A 72 6.78 1.41 7.92
N MET A 73 7.36 2.19 7.01
CA MET A 73 8.41 1.73 6.09
C MET A 73 9.65 1.24 6.82
N LEU A 74 10.08 1.95 7.88
CA LEU A 74 11.19 1.53 8.72
C LEU A 74 10.92 0.17 9.37
N LEU A 75 9.75 -0.01 9.97
CA LEU A 75 9.36 -1.29 10.59
C LEU A 75 9.32 -2.43 9.57
N MET A 76 8.80 -2.18 8.37
CA MET A 76 8.77 -3.18 7.29
C MET A 76 10.18 -3.60 6.88
N VAL A 77 11.08 -2.63 6.64
CA VAL A 77 12.47 -2.92 6.25
C VAL A 77 13.21 -3.68 7.36
N LEU A 78 13.04 -3.29 8.63
CA LEU A 78 13.61 -4.01 9.76
C LEU A 78 13.10 -5.45 9.82
N LEU A 79 11.80 -5.67 9.66
CA LEU A 79 11.22 -7.00 9.64
C LEU A 79 11.79 -7.83 8.48
N ILE A 80 11.82 -7.28 7.26
CA ILE A 80 12.37 -7.94 6.06
C ILE A 80 13.83 -8.34 6.27
N HIS A 81 14.64 -7.46 6.88
CA HIS A 81 16.06 -7.73 7.12
C HIS A 81 16.30 -8.96 8.00
N TRP A 82 15.43 -9.20 8.99
CA TRP A 82 15.56 -10.32 9.93
C TRP A 82 14.71 -11.54 9.58
N LEU A 83 13.82 -11.44 8.59
CA LEU A 83 12.91 -12.52 8.22
C LEU A 83 13.65 -13.53 7.31
N PRO A 84 13.81 -14.81 7.71
CA PRO A 84 14.59 -15.79 6.96
C PRO A 84 13.76 -16.41 5.82
N VAL A 85 13.23 -15.57 4.93
CA VAL A 85 12.41 -15.98 3.78
C VAL A 85 13.04 -15.50 2.47
N GLY A 86 12.78 -16.21 1.37
CA GLY A 86 13.24 -15.79 0.04
C GLY A 86 12.21 -14.94 -0.70
N SER A 87 12.61 -14.41 -1.86
CA SER A 87 11.75 -13.59 -2.74
C SER A 87 10.41 -14.27 -3.09
N GLY A 88 10.37 -15.60 -3.20
CA GLY A 88 9.16 -16.37 -3.47
C GLY A 88 8.06 -16.20 -2.41
N PHE A 89 8.42 -15.98 -1.14
CA PHE A 89 7.46 -15.69 -0.07
C PHE A 89 6.71 -14.39 -0.35
N PHE A 90 7.43 -13.34 -0.73
CA PHE A 90 6.85 -12.03 -1.04
C PHE A 90 5.98 -12.08 -2.29
N VAL A 91 6.38 -12.84 -3.32
CA VAL A 91 5.53 -13.07 -4.50
C VAL A 91 4.22 -13.76 -4.12
N GLY A 92 4.28 -14.82 -3.30
CA GLY A 92 3.08 -15.51 -2.81
C GLY A 92 2.17 -14.59 -2.00
N LEU A 93 2.75 -13.82 -1.06
CA LEU A 93 2.02 -12.84 -0.25
C LEU A 93 1.33 -11.77 -1.13
N PHE A 94 2.04 -11.25 -2.14
CA PHE A 94 1.52 -10.28 -3.09
C PHE A 94 0.29 -10.84 -3.82
N VAL A 95 0.39 -12.05 -4.36
CA VAL A 95 -0.71 -12.71 -5.10
C VAL A 95 -1.92 -12.93 -4.18
N VAL A 96 -1.73 -13.50 -2.99
CA VAL A 96 -2.82 -13.76 -2.04
C VAL A 96 -3.50 -12.46 -1.61
N ALA A 97 -2.72 -11.42 -1.29
CA ALA A 97 -3.28 -10.14 -0.87
C ALA A 97 -4.06 -9.43 -1.99
N TRP A 98 -3.61 -9.55 -3.25
CA TRP A 98 -4.35 -9.04 -4.41
C TRP A 98 -5.65 -9.80 -4.68
N ILE A 99 -5.65 -11.13 -4.55
CA ILE A 99 -6.89 -11.91 -4.62
C ILE A 99 -7.89 -11.42 -3.56
N GLY A 100 -7.41 -11.18 -2.34
CA GLY A 100 -8.20 -10.57 -1.27
C GLY A 100 -8.77 -9.21 -1.66
N GLN A 101 -7.93 -8.27 -2.11
CA GLN A 101 -8.33 -6.95 -2.61
C GLN A 101 -9.44 -7.03 -3.67
N PHE A 102 -9.26 -7.86 -4.70
CA PHE A 102 -10.26 -8.00 -5.76
C PHE A 102 -11.56 -8.61 -5.26
N TYR A 103 -11.49 -9.54 -4.32
CA TYR A 103 -12.69 -10.06 -3.65
C TYR A 103 -13.42 -8.95 -2.86
N GLY A 104 -12.69 -8.11 -2.11
CA GLY A 104 -13.27 -6.95 -1.42
C GLY A 104 -14.04 -6.03 -2.37
N HIS A 105 -13.43 -5.70 -3.51
CA HIS A 105 -14.08 -4.90 -4.55
C HIS A 105 -15.28 -5.58 -5.23
N LYS A 106 -15.23 -6.91 -5.38
CA LYS A 106 -16.38 -7.68 -5.84
C LYS A 106 -17.56 -7.56 -4.87
N VAL A 107 -17.31 -7.61 -3.56
CA VAL A 107 -18.33 -7.42 -2.52
C VAL A 107 -18.87 -5.98 -2.51
N GLU A 108 -18.02 -4.99 -2.76
CA GLU A 108 -18.43 -3.58 -2.89
C GLU A 108 -19.28 -3.33 -4.16
N GLY A 109 -19.06 -4.10 -5.22
CA GLY A 109 -19.69 -3.89 -6.52
C GLY A 109 -19.11 -2.71 -7.32
N LYS A 110 -18.01 -2.11 -6.85
CA LYS A 110 -17.30 -1.01 -7.50
C LYS A 110 -15.89 -1.42 -7.89
N LYS A 111 -15.44 -0.96 -9.06
CA LYS A 111 -14.08 -1.20 -9.54
C LYS A 111 -13.05 -0.50 -8.63
N PRO A 112 -11.84 -1.07 -8.49
CA PRO A 112 -10.76 -0.43 -7.75
C PRO A 112 -10.40 0.97 -8.25
N SER A 113 -10.15 1.91 -7.33
CA SER A 113 -9.85 3.31 -7.66
C SER A 113 -8.56 3.48 -8.44
N PHE A 114 -7.59 2.56 -8.29
CA PHE A 114 -6.33 2.64 -9.02
C PHE A 114 -6.49 2.43 -10.53
N PHE A 115 -7.62 1.88 -11.01
CA PHE A 115 -7.94 1.87 -12.43
C PHE A 115 -8.23 3.27 -12.98
N LYS A 116 -8.61 4.23 -12.13
CA LYS A 116 -8.75 5.64 -12.51
C LYS A 116 -7.41 6.38 -12.44
N ASP A 117 -6.67 6.18 -11.36
CA ASP A 117 -5.40 6.84 -11.11
C ASP A 117 -4.49 5.96 -10.23
N LEU A 118 -3.31 5.61 -10.74
CA LEU A 118 -2.32 4.79 -10.03
C LEU A 118 -1.92 5.36 -8.66
N GLN A 119 -2.06 6.67 -8.44
CA GLN A 119 -1.79 7.29 -7.14
C GLN A 119 -2.73 6.79 -6.03
N PHE A 120 -3.89 6.24 -6.37
CA PHE A 120 -4.76 5.56 -5.39
C PHE A 120 -4.14 4.29 -4.80
N LEU A 121 -3.02 3.78 -5.34
CA LEU A 121 -2.22 2.74 -4.66
C LEU A 121 -1.45 3.30 -3.45
N LEU A 122 -1.16 4.60 -3.45
CA LEU A 122 -0.45 5.29 -2.37
C LEU A 122 -1.42 5.96 -1.37
N ILE A 123 -2.73 5.93 -1.64
CA ILE A 123 -3.76 6.47 -0.74
C ILE A 123 -4.65 5.31 -0.27
N GLY A 124 -4.64 5.05 1.03
CA GLY A 124 -5.52 4.06 1.65
C GLY A 124 -6.88 4.65 2.08
N PRO A 125 -7.84 3.79 2.48
CA PRO A 125 -9.08 4.24 3.10
C PRO A 125 -8.80 4.98 4.42
N ALA A 126 -9.62 5.98 4.71
CA ALA A 126 -9.83 6.46 6.09
C ALA A 126 -10.75 5.51 6.87
#